data_AF-H0TGW1-F1
#
_entry.id   AF-H0TGW1-F1
#
_cell.length_a   1.000
_cell.length_b   1.000
_cell.length_c   1.000
_cell.angle_alpha   90.00
_cell.angle_beta   90.00
_cell.angle_gamma   90.00
#
_symmetry.space_group_name_H-M   'P 1'
#
loop_
_entity.id
_entity.type
_entity.pdbx_description
1 polymer ?
#
loop_
_entity_poly.entity_id
_entity_poly.type
_entity_poly.pdbx_seq_one_letter_code
_entity_poly.pdbx_strand_id
1 'polypeptide(L)'
;MFRFQEPTESCGMVRKLNLDAMSVDEIWQLHETVIEVLAARLTAEKHALEKRLAQLHRDKDWSLLNSDEAPLSPGGNGTHEARKYSKVSPKYRNPNEPTETWSGRGKRPRWLTAALRTGHKIEDFVIGAGEPENGPPQST
;
A
#
# COMPACT_ATOMS: atom_id res chain seq x y z
N MET A 1 -28.79 -26.07 -14.12
CA MET A 1 -28.04 -25.36 -15.17
C MET A 1 -28.17 -23.86 -14.93
N PHE A 2 -27.25 -23.27 -14.19
CA PHE A 2 -27.24 -21.82 -13.96
C PHE A 2 -26.47 -21.18 -15.11
N ARG A 3 -27.17 -20.42 -15.96
CA ARG A 3 -26.53 -19.58 -16.97
C ARG A 3 -25.81 -18.45 -16.25
N PHE A 4 -24.49 -18.43 -16.41
CA PHE A 4 -23.64 -17.32 -16.00
C PHE A 4 -23.89 -16.19 -17.00
N GLN A 5 -24.50 -15.10 -16.53
CA GLN A 5 -24.66 -13.88 -17.30
C GLN A 5 -23.29 -13.19 -17.35
N GLU A 6 -22.69 -13.16 -18.53
CA GLU A 6 -21.43 -12.45 -18.80
C GLU A 6 -21.56 -10.97 -18.40
N PRO A 7 -20.61 -10.41 -17.63
CA PRO A 7 -20.56 -8.97 -17.40
C PRO A 7 -20.21 -8.30 -18.72
N THR A 8 -21.15 -7.51 -19.26
CA THR A 8 -20.88 -6.67 -20.42
C THR A 8 -19.77 -5.69 -20.05
N GLU A 9 -18.62 -5.85 -20.70
CA GLU A 9 -17.57 -4.86 -20.71
C GLU A 9 -18.19 -3.53 -21.15
N SER A 10 -18.35 -2.62 -20.18
CA SER A 10 -18.77 -1.25 -20.44
C SER A 10 -17.63 -0.61 -21.22
N CYS A 11 -17.79 -0.60 -22.54
CA CYS A 11 -16.95 0.10 -23.49
C CYS A 11 -16.75 1.54 -23.01
N GLY A 12 -15.58 1.82 -22.45
CA GLY A 12 -15.15 3.15 -22.05
C GLY A 12 -14.90 4.03 -23.27
N MET A 13 -15.96 4.43 -23.97
CA MET A 13 -15.91 5.55 -24.90
C MET A 13 -15.79 6.82 -24.08
N VAL A 14 -14.58 7.33 -23.95
CA VAL A 14 -14.36 8.75 -23.66
C VAL A 14 -14.92 9.53 -24.84
N ARG A 15 -16.17 9.97 -24.71
CA ARG A 15 -16.79 10.88 -25.68
C ARG A 15 -16.01 12.19 -25.63
N LYS A 16 -15.23 12.46 -26.67
CA LYS A 16 -14.61 13.78 -26.86
C LYS A 16 -15.73 14.79 -27.10
N LEU A 17 -16.07 15.54 -26.07
CA LEU A 17 -16.96 16.69 -26.17
C LEU A 17 -16.16 17.85 -26.78
N ASN A 18 -16.71 18.51 -27.81
CA ASN A 18 -16.07 19.67 -28.42
C ASN A 18 -16.27 20.89 -27.51
N LEU A 19 -15.26 21.18 -26.68
CA LEU A 19 -15.31 22.25 -25.67
C LEU A 19 -15.17 23.66 -26.25
N ASP A 20 -14.55 23.81 -27.42
CA ASP A 20 -14.26 25.10 -28.06
C ASP A 20 -15.50 25.78 -28.68
N ALA A 21 -16.48 24.96 -29.11
CA ALA A 21 -17.68 25.44 -29.78
C ALA A 21 -18.85 25.75 -28.81
N MET A 22 -18.68 25.46 -27.52
CA MET A 22 -19.71 25.70 -26.50
C MET A 22 -19.49 27.06 -25.81
N SER A 23 -20.58 27.67 -25.38
CA SER A 23 -20.56 28.90 -24.59
C SER A 23 -19.92 28.69 -23.21
N VAL A 24 -19.47 29.77 -22.58
CA VAL A 24 -18.88 29.73 -21.23
C VAL A 24 -19.87 29.16 -20.20
N ASP A 25 -21.16 29.51 -20.31
CA ASP A 25 -22.21 28.93 -19.45
C ASP A 25 -22.36 27.43 -19.66
N GLU A 26 -22.33 26.93 -20.90
CA GLU A 26 -22.40 25.49 -21.18
C GLU A 26 -21.18 24.72 -20.65
N ILE A 27 -19.99 25.31 -20.74
CA ILE A 27 -18.76 24.75 -20.14
C ILE A 27 -18.90 24.69 -18.62
N TRP A 28 -19.47 25.73 -18.01
CA TRP A 28 -19.72 25.76 -16.56
C TRP A 28 -20.74 24.70 -16.12
N GLN A 29 -21.85 24.55 -16.86
CA GLN A 29 -22.85 23.52 -16.58
C GLN A 29 -22.27 22.10 -16.68
N LEU A 30 -21.36 21.88 -17.65
CA LEU A 30 -20.67 20.60 -17.77
C LEU A 30 -19.76 20.34 -16.55
N HIS A 31 -19.04 21.35 -16.08
CA HIS A 31 -18.21 21.24 -14.88
C HIS A 31 -19.02 20.84 -13.64
N GLU A 32 -20.13 21.53 -13.39
CA GLU A 32 -21.02 21.22 -12.26
C GLU A 32 -21.57 19.79 -12.35
N THR A 33 -22.02 19.39 -13.54
CA THR A 33 -22.50 18.03 -13.79
C THR A 33 -21.42 16.98 -13.53
N VAL A 34 -20.18 17.24 -13.96
CA VAL A 34 -19.05 16.35 -13.73
C VAL A 34 -18.74 16.23 -12.23
N ILE A 35 -18.76 17.33 -11.48
CA ILE A 35 -18.55 17.31 -10.03
C ILE A 35 -19.62 16.45 -9.35
N GLU A 36 -20.89 16.65 -9.69
CA GLU A 36 -21.99 15.91 -9.08
C GLU A 36 -21.87 14.40 -9.38
N VAL A 37 -21.60 14.04 -10.63
CA VAL A 37 -21.42 12.64 -11.04
C VAL A 37 -20.21 12.01 -10.35
N LEU A 38 -19.08 12.73 -10.25
CA LEU A 38 -17.89 12.24 -9.55
C LEU A 38 -18.17 12.04 -8.06
N ALA A 39 -18.85 12.97 -7.40
CA ALA A 39 -19.22 12.84 -5.99
C ALA A 39 -20.14 11.64 -5.76
N ALA A 40 -21.15 11.45 -6.61
CA ALA A 40 -22.05 10.31 -6.54
C ALA A 40 -21.33 8.96 -6.77
N ARG A 41 -20.41 8.90 -7.74
CA ARG A 41 -19.61 7.70 -8.01
C ARG A 41 -18.65 7.38 -6.87
N LEU A 42 -17.94 8.38 -6.36
CA LEU A 42 -17.00 8.22 -5.26
C LEU A 42 -17.70 7.73 -3.99
N THR A 43 -18.86 8.33 -3.66
CA THR A 43 -19.64 7.91 -2.50
C THR A 43 -20.17 6.48 -2.68
N ALA A 44 -20.67 6.11 -3.85
CA ALA A 44 -21.13 4.75 -4.13
C ALA A 44 -19.99 3.72 -4.02
N GLU A 45 -18.83 4.02 -4.59
CA GLU A 45 -17.63 3.17 -4.49
C GLU A 45 -17.16 3.02 -3.04
N LYS A 46 -17.10 4.12 -2.29
CA LYS A 46 -16.79 4.10 -0.86
C LYS A 46 -17.75 3.17 -0.11
N HIS A 47 -19.06 3.34 -0.27
CA HIS A 47 -20.06 2.51 0.41
C HIS A 47 -19.94 1.03 0.02
N ALA A 48 -19.65 0.72 -1.25
CA ALA A 48 -19.44 -0.65 -1.70
C ALA A 48 -18.21 -1.29 -1.03
N LEU A 49 -17.11 -0.55 -0.92
CA LEU A 49 -15.90 -0.99 -0.23
C LEU A 49 -16.14 -1.17 1.28
N GLU A 50 -16.82 -0.21 1.91
CA GLU A 50 -17.17 -0.29 3.34
C GLU A 50 -18.08 -1.50 3.62
N LYS A 51 -19.05 -1.79 2.75
CA LYS A 51 -19.90 -2.98 2.87
C LYS A 51 -19.08 -4.27 2.74
N ARG A 52 -18.13 -4.32 1.81
CA ARG A 52 -17.23 -5.48 1.64
C ARG A 52 -16.32 -5.65 2.85
N LEU A 53 -15.78 -4.56 3.40
CA LEU A 53 -14.99 -4.58 4.62
C LEU A 53 -15.84 -5.07 5.81
N ALA A 54 -17.06 -4.57 5.96
CA ALA A 54 -17.99 -5.00 7.00
C ALA A 54 -18.36 -6.48 6.88
N GLN A 55 -18.48 -7.02 5.67
CA GLN A 55 -18.69 -8.45 5.45
C GLN A 55 -17.49 -9.27 5.90
N LEU A 56 -16.27 -8.86 5.52
CA LEU A 56 -15.04 -9.55 5.93
C LEU A 56 -14.81 -9.48 7.44
N HIS A 57 -15.13 -8.35 8.07
CA HIS A 57 -15.09 -8.21 9.53
C HIS A 57 -16.13 -9.12 10.19
N ARG A 58 -17.36 -9.19 9.67
CA ARG A 58 -18.40 -10.10 10.16
C ARG A 58 -18.00 -11.57 10.07
N ASP A 59 -17.39 -12.00 8.97
CA ASP A 59 -16.95 -13.39 8.80
C ASP A 59 -15.77 -13.73 9.74
N LYS A 60 -14.89 -12.75 10.02
CA LYS A 60 -13.81 -12.88 10.99
C LYS A 60 -14.33 -12.91 12.43
N ASP A 61 -15.33 -12.10 12.76
CA ASP A 61 -15.96 -12.07 14.08
C ASP A 61 -16.84 -13.31 14.32
N TRP A 62 -17.51 -13.85 13.29
CA TRP A 62 -18.21 -15.14 13.31
C TRP A 62 -17.25 -16.31 13.57
N SER A 63 -16.01 -16.22 13.07
CA SER A 63 -14.97 -17.21 13.34
C SER A 63 -14.40 -17.14 14.76
N LEU A 64 -14.57 -16.04 15.49
CA LEU A 64 -14.17 -15.90 16.90
C LEU A 64 -15.27 -16.31 17.88
N LEU A 65 -16.55 -16.21 17.48
CA LEU A 65 -17.70 -16.48 18.36
C LEU A 65 -18.07 -17.98 18.48
N ASN A 66 -17.64 -18.83 17.56
CA ASN A 66 -17.93 -20.28 17.57
C ASN A 66 -16.86 -21.13 18.30
N SER A 67 -16.04 -20.51 19.16
CA SER A 67 -15.19 -21.25 20.12
C SER A 67 -15.85 -21.13 21.51
N ASP A 68 -16.52 -22.19 21.94
CA ASP A 68 -17.24 -22.29 23.21
C ASP A 68 -16.36 -21.99 24.44
N GLU A 69 -16.68 -20.93 25.20
CA GLU A 69 -16.93 -20.92 26.67
C GLU A 69 -16.87 -19.47 27.24
N ALA A 70 -17.75 -19.20 28.20
CA ALA A 70 -18.26 -17.89 28.64
C ALA A 70 -17.41 -17.17 29.75
N PRO A 71 -17.92 -16.13 30.45
CA PRO A 71 -17.69 -14.72 30.14
C PRO A 71 -16.98 -13.92 31.27
N LEU A 72 -16.66 -12.64 30.96
CA LEU A 72 -16.38 -11.47 31.84
C LEU A 72 -14.96 -10.87 31.72
N SER A 73 -14.78 -9.89 30.79
CA SER A 73 -14.12 -8.58 31.03
C SER A 73 -13.80 -7.83 29.73
N PRO A 74 -13.85 -6.48 29.71
CA PRO A 74 -13.70 -5.69 28.49
C PRO A 74 -12.23 -5.48 28.17
N GLY A 75 -11.70 -6.24 27.21
CA GLY A 75 -10.37 -6.02 26.66
C GLY A 75 -9.62 -7.31 26.35
N GLY A 76 -9.55 -7.69 25.08
CA GLY A 76 -8.82 -8.87 24.63
C GLY A 76 -9.30 -9.30 23.26
N ASN A 77 -8.83 -8.69 22.17
CA ASN A 77 -7.59 -9.06 21.51
C ASN A 77 -7.60 -10.54 21.09
N GLY A 78 -8.05 -10.81 19.87
CA GLY A 78 -7.68 -12.02 19.15
C GLY A 78 -6.18 -11.97 18.86
N THR A 79 -5.39 -12.32 19.88
CA THR A 79 -3.98 -12.63 19.74
C THR A 79 -3.89 -13.89 18.91
N HIS A 80 -3.77 -13.73 17.59
CA HIS A 80 -2.72 -14.49 16.94
C HIS A 80 -1.50 -14.21 17.81
N GLU A 81 -0.97 -15.20 18.52
CA GLU A 81 0.34 -15.05 19.12
C GLU A 81 1.27 -14.75 17.95
N ALA A 82 1.45 -13.46 17.68
CA ALA A 82 2.50 -12.96 16.85
C ALA A 82 3.72 -13.45 17.59
N ARG A 83 4.31 -14.55 17.10
CA ARG A 83 5.60 -15.05 17.57
C ARG A 83 6.44 -13.82 17.78
N LYS A 84 6.87 -13.56 19.02
CA LYS A 84 7.62 -12.36 19.40
C LYS A 84 8.79 -12.27 18.44
N TYR A 85 8.63 -11.50 17.37
CA TYR A 85 9.65 -11.35 16.36
C TYR A 85 10.70 -10.54 17.08
N SER A 86 11.89 -11.12 17.29
CA SER A 86 12.99 -10.39 17.88
C SER A 86 13.14 -9.10 17.07
N LYS A 87 13.23 -7.97 17.77
CA LYS A 87 13.36 -6.65 17.13
C LYS A 87 14.64 -6.69 16.31
N VAL A 88 14.52 -6.93 15.01
CA VAL A 88 15.69 -7.07 14.14
C VAL A 88 16.28 -5.67 14.02
N SER A 89 17.50 -5.52 14.50
CA SER A 89 18.27 -4.29 14.32
C SER A 89 18.33 -4.00 12.81
N PRO A 90 18.01 -2.76 12.38
CA PRO A 90 18.23 -2.39 11.00
C PRO A 90 19.72 -2.53 10.68
N LYS A 91 20.04 -3.34 9.66
CA LYS A 91 21.42 -3.65 9.28
C LYS A 91 21.95 -2.64 8.25
N TYR A 92 21.07 -2.04 7.46
CA TYR A 92 21.41 -1.11 6.39
C TYR A 92 20.62 0.20 6.52
N ARG A 93 21.24 1.35 6.25
CA ARG A 93 20.63 2.68 6.23
C ARG A 93 20.96 3.41 4.95
N ASN A 94 19.98 4.13 4.41
CA ASN A 94 20.21 5.02 3.28
C ASN A 94 20.96 6.29 3.74
N PRO A 95 22.12 6.65 3.17
CA PRO A 95 22.86 7.87 3.50
C PRO A 95 22.13 9.14 3.03
N ASN A 96 21.29 9.03 2.00
CA ASN A 96 20.52 10.17 1.49
C ASN A 96 19.28 10.44 2.36
N GLU A 97 18.67 9.38 2.91
CA GLU A 97 17.49 9.48 3.78
C GLU A 97 17.64 8.63 5.04
N PRO A 98 18.01 9.23 6.19
CA PRO A 98 18.31 8.51 7.42
C PRO A 98 17.11 7.78 8.06
N THR A 99 15.89 8.02 7.55
CA THR A 99 14.63 7.40 7.97
C THR A 99 14.41 6.03 7.32
N GLU A 100 14.99 5.80 6.14
CA GLU A 100 14.87 4.55 5.42
C GLU A 100 15.95 3.56 5.90
N THR A 101 15.51 2.53 6.63
CA THR A 101 16.38 1.47 7.14
C THR A 101 15.89 0.10 6.72
N TRP A 102 16.83 -0.83 6.53
CA TRP A 102 16.54 -2.19 6.08
C TRP A 102 17.29 -3.20 6.93
N SER A 103 16.58 -4.20 7.44
CA SER A 103 17.13 -5.24 8.30
C SER A 103 17.91 -6.33 7.56
N GLY A 104 18.01 -6.25 6.22
CA GLY A 104 18.60 -7.30 5.39
C GLY A 104 17.70 -8.52 5.17
N ARG A 105 16.47 -8.49 5.70
CA ARG A 105 15.48 -9.56 5.57
C ARG A 105 14.27 -9.07 4.76
N GLY A 106 13.74 -9.93 3.88
CA GLY A 106 12.55 -9.63 3.07
C GLY A 106 12.84 -8.84 1.79
N LYS A 107 11.81 -8.16 1.26
CA LYS A 107 11.89 -7.40 0.01
C LYS A 107 12.87 -6.24 0.14
N ARG A 108 13.76 -6.10 -0.85
CA ARG A 108 14.72 -4.98 -0.92
C ARG A 108 13.98 -3.66 -1.15
N PRO A 109 14.32 -2.58 -0.42
CA PRO A 109 13.73 -1.27 -0.64
C PRO A 109 14.22 -0.63 -1.95
N ARG A 110 13.47 0.36 -2.43
CA ARG A 110 13.72 1.03 -3.72
C ARG A 110 15.08 1.73 -3.74
N TRP A 111 15.46 2.39 -2.65
CA TRP A 111 16.75 3.06 -2.51
C TRP A 111 17.93 2.10 -2.63
N LEU A 112 17.84 0.91 -2.02
CA LEU A 112 18.92 -0.07 -2.07
C LEU A 112 19.07 -0.66 -3.47
N THR A 113 17.95 -0.89 -4.16
CA THR A 113 17.95 -1.35 -5.55
C THR A 113 18.54 -0.28 -6.47
N ALA A 114 18.23 0.98 -6.23
CA ALA A 114 18.79 2.11 -6.98
C ALA A 114 20.31 2.25 -6.73
N ALA A 115 20.76 2.11 -5.48
CA ALA A 115 22.17 2.17 -5.12
C ALA A 115 23.01 1.02 -5.73
N LEU A 116 22.46 -0.19 -5.74
CA LEU A 116 23.10 -1.33 -6.41
C LEU A 116 23.23 -1.10 -7.92
N ARG A 117 22.24 -0.43 -8.53
CA ARG A 117 22.28 -0.10 -9.96
C ARG A 117 23.31 0.98 -10.30
N THR A 118 23.60 1.89 -9.37
CA THR A 118 24.64 2.92 -9.54
C THR A 118 26.05 2.38 -9.23
N GLY A 119 26.20 1.07 -9.01
CA GLY A 119 27.49 0.42 -8.78
C GLY A 119 27.97 0.43 -7.33
N HIS A 120 27.15 0.92 -6.39
CA HIS A 120 27.51 0.92 -4.96
C HIS A 120 27.28 -0.46 -4.37
N LYS A 121 28.10 -0.84 -3.38
CA LYS A 121 27.96 -2.12 -2.71
C LYS A 121 27.00 -1.99 -1.55
N ILE A 122 26.30 -3.08 -1.27
CA ILE A 122 25.40 -3.17 -0.11
C ILE A 122 26.13 -2.96 1.23
N GLU A 123 27.42 -3.27 1.24
CA GLU A 123 28.36 -3.14 2.36
C GLU A 123 28.52 -1.68 2.81
N ASP A 124 28.45 -0.72 1.88
CA ASP A 124 28.62 0.71 2.14
C ASP A 124 27.45 1.29 2.96
N PHE A 125 26.33 0.56 3.01
CA PHE A 125 25.11 1.00 3.69
C PHE A 125 24.95 0.38 5.08
N VAL A 126 25.90 -0.41 5.57
CA VAL A 126 25.78 -1.16 6.83
C VAL A 126 25.87 -0.24 8.06
N ILE A 127 24.84 -0.26 8.91
CA ILE A 127 24.83 0.43 10.19
C ILE A 127 25.65 -0.39 11.18
N GLY A 128 26.90 0.02 11.44
CA GLY A 128 27.79 -0.62 12.43
C GLY A 128 29.12 -1.12 11.87
N ALA A 129 29.39 -0.97 10.57
CA ALA A 129 30.74 -1.16 10.03
C ALA A 129 31.50 0.17 10.08
N GLY A 130 31.98 0.53 11.26
CA GLY A 130 33.11 1.45 11.37
C GLY A 130 34.38 0.66 11.06
N GLU A 131 34.85 0.76 9.80
CA GLU A 131 36.22 0.57 9.26
C GLU A 131 36.23 -0.22 7.94
N PRO A 132 36.41 0.46 6.80
CA PRO A 132 37.13 -0.14 5.69
C PRO A 132 38.64 0.00 5.96
N GLU A 133 39.25 -0.98 6.63
CA GLU A 133 40.68 -1.22 6.49
C GLU A 133 40.94 -1.75 5.06
N ASN A 134 41.01 -0.83 4.09
CA ASN A 134 41.70 -1.06 2.82
C ASN A 134 42.90 -0.11 2.82
N GLY A 135 44.03 -0.61 3.33
CA GLY A 135 45.30 0.09 3.22
C GLY A 135 45.69 0.31 1.75
N PRO A 136 46.29 1.46 1.39
CA PRO A 136 46.96 1.59 0.12
C PRO A 136 48.37 0.95 0.21
N PRO A 137 48.78 0.12 -0.76
CA PRO A 137 50.17 -0.29 -0.88
C PRO A 137 51.01 0.85 -1.47
N GLN A 138 52.27 0.98 -1.01
CA GLN A 138 53.48 1.35 -1.78
C GLN A 138 54.43 2.37 -1.10
N SER A 139 55.70 1.94 -1.01
CA SER A 139 56.92 2.66 -1.37
C SER A 139 57.43 3.81 -0.47
N THR A 140 58.42 3.51 0.37
CA THR A 140 59.88 3.74 0.14
C THR A 140 60.65 3.18 1.34
#